data_AF-A0A261CFU4-F1
#
_entry.id   AF-A0A261CFU4-F1
#
_cell.length_a   1.000
_cell.length_b   1.000
_cell.length_c   1.000
_cell.angle_alpha   90.00
_cell.angle_beta   90.00
_cell.angle_gamma   90.00
#
_symmetry.space_group_name_H-M   'P 1'
#
loop_
_entity.id
_entity.type
_entity.pdbx_description
1 polymer ?
#
loop_
_entity_poly.entity_id
_entity_poly.type
_entity_poly.pdbx_seq_one_letter_code
_entity_poly.pdbx_strand_id
1 'polypeptide(L)'
;TVLGNQKTPFSQFHIFDPEYESNITESPSLNFFQRSLERICCRRTPKNTETYPSQYENSIAMHNKVFDCILEILKSRKRPLQVSSLYLSVNGQDRLETPMEHVESRELMYLNICDPRNANHATVKCGLNLDVLKNFDNLKGLKVHYFLITSSLETLSHILIIEGTFKKITATDILAKIETHLKSAPYFRDHLIKYDEFPDESRLFELFGTPFDQSSDGDTWEFNFPKSQRKLVVSLTPDWVEFYNRY
;
A
#
# COMPACT_ATOMS: atom_id res chain seq x y z
N THR A 1 -24.35 16.45 -5.23
CA THR A 1 -24.99 15.12 -5.15
C THR A 1 -24.70 14.24 -6.39
N VAL A 2 -23.49 14.29 -6.96
CA VAL A 2 -23.21 13.68 -8.28
C VAL A 2 -22.79 12.19 -8.20
N LEU A 3 -22.28 11.73 -7.06
CA LEU A 3 -21.73 10.37 -6.91
C LEU A 3 -22.72 9.32 -6.36
N GLY A 4 -23.92 9.73 -5.93
CA GLY A 4 -24.79 8.91 -5.06
C GLY A 4 -25.39 7.65 -5.71
N ASN A 5 -25.46 7.55 -7.04
CA ASN A 5 -26.16 6.46 -7.73
C ASN A 5 -25.44 5.91 -8.97
N GLN A 6 -24.17 6.28 -9.21
CA GLN A 6 -23.47 5.75 -10.39
C GLN A 6 -23.12 4.28 -10.17
N LYS A 7 -23.66 3.44 -11.05
CA LYS A 7 -23.43 1.99 -11.15
C LYS A 7 -22.10 1.67 -11.86
N THR A 8 -21.39 2.71 -12.31
CA THR A 8 -20.19 2.57 -13.12
C THR A 8 -19.00 2.20 -12.23
N PRO A 9 -18.34 1.05 -12.45
CA PRO A 9 -17.11 0.74 -11.75
C PRO A 9 -16.04 1.78 -12.13
N PHE A 10 -15.32 2.27 -11.13
CA PHE A 10 -14.20 3.17 -11.34
C PHE A 10 -12.92 2.33 -11.38
N SER A 11 -12.08 2.49 -12.40
CA SER A 11 -10.81 1.75 -12.45
C SER A 11 -9.83 2.20 -11.37
N GLN A 12 -9.85 3.49 -11.01
CA GLN A 12 -8.97 4.10 -10.02
C GLN A 12 -9.73 5.14 -9.20
N PHE A 13 -9.48 5.18 -7.89
CA PHE A 13 -10.02 6.19 -6.98
C PHE A 13 -8.91 6.69 -6.04
N HIS A 14 -8.78 8.01 -5.93
CA HIS A 14 -7.74 8.66 -5.14
C HIS A 14 -8.38 9.42 -3.96
N ILE A 15 -8.14 8.96 -2.75
CA ILE A 15 -8.47 9.71 -1.54
C ILE A 15 -7.23 10.53 -1.17
N PHE A 16 -7.11 11.66 -1.89
CA PHE A 16 -6.10 12.71 -1.75
C PHE A 16 -4.65 12.31 -2.12
N ASP A 17 -3.94 13.19 -2.82
CA ASP A 17 -2.54 13.03 -3.22
C ASP A 17 -1.79 14.33 -2.90
N PRO A 18 -0.88 14.32 -1.90
CA PRO A 18 -0.14 15.52 -1.48
C PRO A 18 0.82 16.06 -2.55
N GLU A 19 1.17 15.28 -3.59
CA GLU A 19 2.01 15.78 -4.70
C GLU A 19 1.36 16.92 -5.51
N TYR A 20 0.06 17.18 -5.30
CA TYR A 20 -0.71 18.18 -6.04
C TYR A 20 -0.88 19.53 -5.31
N GLU A 21 -0.34 19.71 -4.10
CA GLU A 21 -0.48 20.96 -3.33
C GLU A 21 0.47 22.10 -3.74
N SER A 22 1.36 21.92 -4.73
CA SER A 22 2.35 22.95 -5.09
C SER A 22 1.79 24.24 -5.74
N ASN A 23 0.47 24.44 -5.82
CA ASN A 23 -0.14 25.53 -6.63
C ASN A 23 -1.31 26.31 -5.98
N ILE A 24 -1.53 26.29 -4.66
CA ILE A 24 -2.74 26.91 -4.08
C ILE A 24 -2.40 28.15 -3.23
N THR A 25 -2.76 29.33 -3.73
CA THR A 25 -2.52 30.65 -3.10
C THR A 25 -3.79 31.33 -2.54
N GLU A 26 -4.99 30.72 -2.63
CA GLU A 26 -6.24 31.35 -2.22
C GLU A 26 -7.01 30.59 -1.13
N SER A 27 -7.66 31.35 -0.25
CA SER A 27 -8.55 30.88 0.83
C SER A 27 -9.66 29.98 0.29
N PRO A 28 -9.98 28.82 0.90
CA PRO A 28 -10.84 27.84 0.26
C PRO A 28 -12.32 28.26 0.33
N SER A 29 -12.91 28.54 -0.84
CA SER A 29 -14.36 28.70 -1.02
C SER A 29 -15.05 27.35 -1.27
N LEU A 30 -16.38 27.28 -1.17
CA LEU A 30 -17.18 26.08 -1.50
C LEU A 30 -16.89 25.54 -2.92
N ASN A 31 -16.48 26.41 -3.85
CA ASN A 31 -16.06 26.05 -5.20
C ASN A 31 -14.74 25.27 -5.24
N PHE A 32 -13.87 25.42 -4.23
CA PHE A 32 -12.64 24.63 -4.09
C PHE A 32 -12.97 23.16 -3.84
N PHE A 33 -13.91 22.87 -2.92
CA PHE A 33 -14.32 21.50 -2.61
C PHE A 33 -14.99 20.80 -3.80
N GLN A 34 -15.82 21.52 -4.55
CA GLN A 34 -16.43 21.00 -5.77
C GLN A 34 -15.38 20.72 -6.85
N ARG A 35 -14.40 21.61 -7.03
CA ARG A 35 -13.26 21.41 -7.94
C ARG A 35 -12.34 20.27 -7.50
N SER A 36 -12.13 20.08 -6.21
CA SER A 36 -11.35 18.96 -5.66
C SER A 36 -12.07 17.64 -5.88
N LEU A 37 -13.38 17.56 -5.68
CA LEU A 37 -14.19 16.38 -6.03
C LEU A 37 -14.19 16.11 -7.55
N GLU A 38 -14.25 17.15 -8.38
CA GLU A 38 -14.14 17.04 -9.84
C GLU A 38 -12.73 16.59 -10.28
N ARG A 39 -11.66 17.04 -9.63
CA ARG A 39 -10.28 16.61 -9.90
C ARG A 39 -9.98 15.21 -9.37
N ILE A 40 -10.54 14.83 -8.23
CA ILE A 40 -10.43 13.50 -7.62
C ILE A 40 -11.17 12.44 -8.44
N CYS A 41 -12.28 12.81 -9.10
CA CYS A 41 -13.07 11.88 -9.92
C CYS A 41 -12.75 11.91 -11.42
N CYS A 42 -12.13 12.97 -11.95
CA CYS A 42 -11.84 13.14 -13.38
C CYS A 42 -10.39 13.61 -13.61
N ARG A 43 -9.51 12.69 -14.02
CA ARG A 43 -8.12 13.03 -14.43
C ARG A 43 -8.08 14.04 -15.58
N ARG A 44 -7.42 15.18 -15.37
CA ARG A 44 -6.60 15.89 -16.36
C ARG A 44 -5.32 16.37 -15.67
N THR A 45 -4.17 15.90 -16.14
CA THR A 45 -2.83 16.30 -15.70
C THR A 45 -2.45 17.66 -16.27
N PRO A 46 -1.85 18.55 -15.46
CA PRO A 46 -0.86 19.49 -15.97
C PRO A 46 0.49 19.35 -15.24
N LYS A 47 1.55 19.35 -16.04
CA LYS A 47 2.94 19.59 -15.62
C LYS A 47 3.05 20.99 -15.01
N ASN A 48 3.70 21.12 -13.86
CA ASN A 48 4.82 22.04 -13.65
C ASN A 48 5.38 21.94 -12.22
N THR A 49 6.70 21.91 -12.16
CA THR A 49 7.59 21.97 -11.00
C THR A 49 7.81 23.43 -10.60
N GLU A 50 7.52 23.79 -9.35
CA GLU A 50 8.15 24.92 -8.64
C GLU A 50 7.95 24.73 -7.12
N THR A 51 8.95 25.14 -6.34
CA THR A 51 9.14 24.87 -4.90
C THR A 51 8.98 26.16 -4.11
N TYR A 52 8.17 26.23 -3.03
CA TYR A 52 8.18 27.19 -1.88
C TYR A 52 6.92 26.98 -0.98
N PRO A 53 6.76 27.65 0.19
CA PRO A 53 7.32 27.45 1.53
C PRO A 53 6.33 26.80 2.55
N SER A 54 6.79 26.55 3.78
CA SER A 54 6.11 25.85 4.89
C SER A 54 4.68 26.33 5.24
N GLN A 55 3.65 25.59 4.82
CA GLN A 55 2.21 25.81 5.16
C GLN A 55 1.54 24.58 5.82
N TYR A 56 2.33 23.70 6.45
CA TYR A 56 1.91 22.33 6.80
C TYR A 56 0.76 22.21 7.82
N GLU A 57 0.57 23.16 8.74
CA GLU A 57 -0.55 23.07 9.69
C GLU A 57 -1.91 23.31 9.01
N ASN A 58 -1.96 24.23 8.04
CA ASN A 58 -3.16 24.48 7.25
C ASN A 58 -3.45 23.31 6.30
N SER A 59 -2.41 22.64 5.77
CA SER A 59 -2.60 21.48 4.89
C SER A 59 -3.11 20.25 5.63
N ILE A 60 -2.66 19.96 6.86
CA ILE A 60 -3.18 18.82 7.64
C ILE A 60 -4.65 19.03 8.03
N ALA A 61 -5.01 20.23 8.51
CA ALA A 61 -6.40 20.52 8.86
C ALA A 61 -7.33 20.46 7.63
N MET A 62 -6.85 20.93 6.48
CA MET A 62 -7.57 20.86 5.21
C MET A 62 -7.68 19.43 4.68
N HIS A 63 -6.61 18.64 4.75
CA HIS A 63 -6.60 17.21 4.46
C HIS A 63 -7.68 16.49 5.25
N ASN A 64 -7.71 16.68 6.57
CA ASN A 64 -8.68 16.01 7.43
C ASN A 64 -10.12 16.38 7.06
N LYS A 65 -10.39 17.66 6.75
CA LYS A 65 -11.72 18.10 6.29
C LYS A 65 -12.13 17.45 4.96
N VAL A 66 -11.22 17.40 3.98
CA VAL A 66 -11.52 16.76 2.68
C VAL A 66 -11.75 15.26 2.87
N PHE A 67 -10.92 14.61 3.67
CA PHE A 67 -11.06 13.20 4.01
C PHE A 67 -12.42 12.93 4.67
N ASP A 68 -12.82 13.75 5.66
CA ASP A 68 -14.12 13.64 6.32
C ASP A 68 -15.28 13.79 5.34
N CYS A 69 -15.21 14.76 4.41
CA CYS A 69 -16.20 14.89 3.35
C CYS A 69 -16.30 13.63 2.47
N ILE A 70 -15.16 13.02 2.13
CA ILE A 70 -15.14 11.77 1.35
C ILE A 70 -15.74 10.61 2.16
N LEU A 71 -15.40 10.50 3.45
CA LEU A 71 -15.98 9.49 4.34
C LEU A 71 -17.51 9.61 4.42
N GLU A 72 -18.04 10.83 4.59
CA GLU A 72 -19.49 11.05 4.62
C GLU A 72 -20.15 10.67 3.28
N ILE A 73 -19.47 10.95 2.15
CA ILE A 73 -19.93 10.46 0.85
C ILE A 73 -19.95 8.93 0.83
N LEU A 74 -18.89 8.25 1.27
CA LEU A 74 -18.80 6.79 1.29
C LEU A 74 -19.91 6.17 2.17
N LYS A 75 -20.11 6.69 3.39
CA LYS A 75 -21.17 6.27 4.31
C LYS A 75 -22.58 6.47 3.75
N SER A 76 -22.79 7.53 2.97
CA SER A 76 -24.11 7.82 2.37
C SER A 76 -24.49 6.88 1.22
N ARG A 77 -23.53 6.10 0.69
CA ARG A 77 -23.78 5.21 -0.44
C ARG A 77 -24.61 4.00 0.00
N LYS A 78 -25.60 3.64 -0.80
CA LYS A 78 -26.39 2.40 -0.62
C LYS A 78 -25.60 1.12 -0.91
N ARG A 79 -24.43 1.24 -1.56
CA ARG A 79 -23.58 0.14 -1.98
C ARG A 79 -22.12 0.51 -1.78
N PRO A 80 -21.27 -0.47 -1.44
CA PRO A 80 -19.83 -0.26 -1.36
C PRO A 80 -19.25 0.33 -2.66
N LEU A 81 -18.11 0.99 -2.53
CA LEU A 81 -17.35 1.51 -3.65
C LEU A 81 -16.73 0.35 -4.44
N GLN A 82 -17.11 0.22 -5.70
CA GLN A 82 -16.58 -0.78 -6.62
C GLN A 82 -15.42 -0.16 -7.41
N VAL A 83 -14.20 -0.42 -6.96
CA VAL A 83 -12.96 0.11 -7.53
C VAL A 83 -11.91 -0.97 -7.66
N SER A 84 -11.16 -0.99 -8.76
CA SER A 84 -10.03 -1.92 -8.91
C SER A 84 -8.73 -1.42 -8.29
N SER A 85 -8.58 -0.11 -8.13
CA SER A 85 -7.40 0.50 -7.51
C SER A 85 -7.82 1.64 -6.60
N LEU A 86 -7.29 1.66 -5.38
CA LEU A 86 -7.57 2.67 -4.37
C LEU A 86 -6.26 3.25 -3.84
N TYR A 87 -6.19 4.57 -3.78
CA TYR A 87 -5.08 5.31 -3.16
C TYR A 87 -5.64 6.05 -1.94
N LEU A 88 -5.04 5.85 -0.77
CA LEU A 88 -5.48 6.40 0.50
C LEU A 88 -4.37 7.20 1.17
N SER A 89 -4.59 8.49 1.34
CA SER A 89 -3.82 9.31 2.26
C SER A 89 -4.52 9.28 3.62
N VAL A 90 -3.92 8.61 4.62
CA VAL A 90 -4.50 8.48 5.98
C VAL A 90 -3.53 8.99 7.03
N ASN A 91 -4.08 9.52 8.12
CA ASN A 91 -3.34 10.11 9.22
C ASN A 91 -3.60 9.28 10.49
N GLY A 92 -3.12 8.03 10.50
CA GLY A 92 -3.32 7.09 11.61
C GLY A 92 -4.31 5.94 11.33
N GLN A 93 -4.35 5.00 12.27
CA GLN A 93 -5.12 3.74 12.18
C GLN A 93 -6.63 3.96 12.11
N ASP A 94 -7.16 4.84 12.95
CA ASP A 94 -8.58 5.16 13.09
C ASP A 94 -9.22 5.62 11.78
N ARG A 95 -8.40 6.18 10.88
CA ARG A 95 -8.84 6.67 9.57
C ARG A 95 -8.78 5.66 8.44
N LEU A 96 -8.15 4.50 8.63
CA LEU A 96 -8.09 3.45 7.61
C LEU A 96 -9.34 2.56 7.60
N GLU A 97 -9.85 2.19 8.78
CA GLU A 97 -10.91 1.19 8.91
C GLU A 97 -12.22 1.65 8.24
N THR A 98 -12.63 2.89 8.48
CA THR A 98 -13.90 3.42 7.93
C THR A 98 -13.94 3.42 6.40
N PRO A 99 -12.93 3.91 5.64
CA PRO A 99 -12.92 3.74 4.19
C PRO A 99 -13.04 2.27 3.75
N MET A 100 -12.31 1.37 4.40
CA MET A 100 -12.23 -0.04 3.99
C MET A 100 -13.56 -0.78 4.18
N GLU A 101 -14.37 -0.44 5.17
CA GLU A 101 -15.73 -0.96 5.33
C GLU A 101 -16.67 -0.58 4.18
N HIS A 102 -16.36 0.48 3.45
CA HIS A 102 -17.20 1.02 2.38
C HIS A 102 -16.65 0.71 0.98
N VAL A 103 -15.70 -0.22 0.86
CA VAL A 103 -15.12 -0.68 -0.42
C VAL A 103 -15.51 -2.13 -0.67
N GLU A 104 -15.88 -2.46 -1.91
CA GLU A 104 -16.19 -3.84 -2.30
C GLU A 104 -14.89 -4.66 -2.41
N SER A 105 -14.67 -5.58 -1.47
CA SER A 105 -13.41 -6.34 -1.38
C SER A 105 -13.15 -7.22 -2.61
N ARG A 106 -14.22 -7.66 -3.29
CA ARG A 106 -14.13 -8.46 -4.51
C ARG A 106 -13.68 -7.67 -5.73
N GLU A 107 -13.80 -6.35 -5.72
CA GLU A 107 -13.40 -5.53 -6.86
C GLU A 107 -11.99 -4.97 -6.69
N LEU A 108 -11.52 -4.78 -5.45
CA LEU A 108 -10.24 -4.15 -5.16
C LEU A 108 -9.05 -5.06 -5.49
N MET A 109 -8.23 -4.64 -6.45
CA MET A 109 -7.02 -5.36 -6.88
C MET A 109 -5.73 -4.72 -6.42
N TYR A 110 -5.72 -3.39 -6.21
CA TYR A 110 -4.54 -2.63 -5.82
C TYR A 110 -4.88 -1.59 -4.76
N LEU A 111 -4.09 -1.55 -3.68
CA LEU A 111 -4.22 -0.58 -2.61
C LEU A 111 -2.89 0.12 -2.38
N ASN A 112 -2.90 1.45 -2.37
CA ASN A 112 -1.78 2.28 -1.96
C ASN A 112 -2.20 3.10 -0.75
N ILE A 113 -1.43 3.04 0.33
CA ILE A 113 -1.65 3.82 1.55
C ILE A 113 -0.42 4.69 1.81
N CYS A 114 -0.62 5.97 2.07
CA CYS A 114 0.46 6.88 2.47
C CYS A 114 0.07 7.71 3.69
N ASP A 115 1.06 8.03 4.54
CA ASP A 115 0.91 9.09 5.55
C ASP A 115 1.42 10.42 4.96
N PRO A 116 0.55 11.40 4.71
CA PRO A 116 0.96 12.67 4.12
C PRO A 116 1.86 13.49 5.05
N ARG A 117 1.83 13.25 6.37
CA ARG A 117 2.65 14.01 7.35
C ARG A 117 4.12 13.60 7.29
N ASN A 118 4.37 12.33 7.03
CA ASN A 118 5.68 11.72 7.14
C ASN A 118 6.43 11.66 5.82
N ALA A 119 5.83 12.15 4.72
CA ALA A 119 6.50 12.29 3.43
C ALA A 119 7.82 13.11 3.53
N ASN A 120 7.88 14.05 4.48
CA ASN A 120 9.02 14.94 4.71
C ASN A 120 9.74 14.72 6.06
N HIS A 121 9.24 13.84 6.92
CA HIS A 121 9.77 13.62 8.27
C HIS A 121 9.98 12.12 8.50
N ALA A 122 11.21 11.66 8.24
CA ALA A 122 11.59 10.25 8.24
C ALA A 122 11.68 9.59 9.63
N THR A 123 11.55 10.34 10.72
CA THR A 123 12.05 9.91 12.04
C THR A 123 11.05 9.17 12.91
N VAL A 124 9.73 9.29 12.70
CA VAL A 124 8.72 8.56 13.51
C VAL A 124 7.66 7.95 12.61
N LYS A 125 7.85 6.69 12.20
CA LYS A 125 6.81 5.93 11.51
C LYS A 125 5.72 5.55 12.49
N CYS A 126 4.47 5.91 12.21
CA CYS A 126 3.33 5.44 12.98
C CYS A 126 3.07 3.96 12.66
N GLY A 127 2.62 3.20 13.65
CA GLY A 127 2.14 1.83 13.43
C GLY A 127 0.82 1.82 12.67
N LEU A 128 0.70 0.93 11.67
CA LEU A 128 -0.53 0.71 10.90
C LEU A 128 -0.86 -0.77 10.88
N ASN A 129 -2.01 -1.13 11.46
CA ASN A 129 -2.57 -2.48 11.40
C ASN A 129 -3.45 -2.59 10.15
N LEU A 130 -3.18 -3.62 9.35
CA LEU A 130 -3.80 -3.92 8.07
C LEU A 130 -4.61 -5.22 8.11
N ASP A 131 -4.99 -5.72 9.27
CA ASP A 131 -5.75 -6.98 9.42
C ASP A 131 -7.15 -6.88 8.79
N VAL A 132 -7.65 -5.66 8.60
CA VAL A 132 -8.86 -5.39 7.81
C VAL A 132 -8.75 -5.94 6.38
N LEU A 133 -7.53 -6.09 5.84
CA LEU A 133 -7.26 -6.58 4.50
C LEU A 133 -7.28 -8.11 4.39
N LYS A 134 -7.36 -8.87 5.50
CA LYS A 134 -7.24 -10.34 5.49
C LYS A 134 -8.26 -11.08 4.59
N ASN A 135 -9.39 -10.44 4.29
CA ASN A 135 -10.49 -11.00 3.49
C ASN A 135 -10.60 -10.34 2.10
N PHE A 136 -9.57 -9.62 1.66
CA PHE A 136 -9.53 -8.99 0.34
C PHE A 136 -8.88 -9.94 -0.67
N ASP A 137 -9.54 -11.07 -0.95
CA ASP A 137 -9.01 -12.18 -1.74
C ASP A 137 -8.54 -11.79 -3.15
N ASN A 138 -9.09 -10.72 -3.72
CA ASN A 138 -8.72 -10.22 -5.05
C ASN A 138 -7.60 -9.18 -5.05
N LEU A 139 -7.11 -8.78 -3.86
CA LEU A 139 -6.04 -7.82 -3.71
C LEU A 139 -4.70 -8.44 -4.14
N LYS A 140 -4.16 -7.96 -5.25
CA LYS A 140 -2.91 -8.45 -5.84
C LYS A 140 -1.71 -7.62 -5.43
N GLY A 141 -1.93 -6.34 -5.11
CA GLY A 141 -0.86 -5.41 -4.79
C GLY A 141 -1.20 -4.47 -3.64
N LEU A 142 -0.27 -4.35 -2.70
CA LEU A 142 -0.33 -3.45 -1.57
C LEU A 142 0.96 -2.61 -1.52
N LYS A 143 0.82 -1.29 -1.49
CA LYS A 143 1.93 -0.37 -1.23
C LYS A 143 1.61 0.46 0.00
N VAL A 144 2.55 0.52 0.94
CA VAL A 144 2.40 1.26 2.18
C VAL A 144 3.62 2.16 2.35
N HIS A 145 3.38 3.47 2.30
CA HIS A 145 4.40 4.49 2.42
C HIS A 145 4.28 5.22 3.76
N TYR A 146 5.43 5.45 4.40
CA TYR A 146 5.54 6.27 5.60
C TYR A 146 4.81 5.75 6.85
N PHE A 147 4.48 4.46 6.88
CA PHE A 147 3.99 3.72 8.04
C PHE A 147 4.90 2.54 8.37
N LEU A 148 4.78 2.06 9.61
CA LEU A 148 5.31 0.77 10.05
C LEU A 148 4.14 -0.23 10.15
N ILE A 149 4.12 -1.24 9.28
CA ILE A 149 3.05 -2.25 9.25
C ILE A 149 3.16 -3.13 10.48
N THR A 150 2.14 -3.14 11.33
CA THR A 150 2.12 -3.92 12.57
C THR A 150 1.44 -5.27 12.41
N SER A 151 0.66 -5.47 11.35
CA SER A 151 0.13 -6.78 10.96
C SER A 151 1.26 -7.74 10.60
N SER A 152 1.06 -9.04 10.85
CA SER A 152 2.00 -10.06 10.37
C SER A 152 1.97 -10.15 8.85
N LEU A 153 3.12 -10.46 8.26
CA LEU A 153 3.21 -10.71 6.83
C LEU A 153 2.44 -12.00 6.46
N GLU A 154 2.32 -12.98 7.37
CA GLU A 154 1.45 -14.15 7.22
C GLU A 154 -0.02 -13.75 6.97
N THR A 155 -0.57 -12.81 7.73
CA THR A 155 -1.96 -12.33 7.55
C THR A 155 -2.18 -11.71 6.17
N LEU A 156 -1.14 -11.07 5.63
CA LEU A 156 -1.15 -10.42 4.32
C LEU A 156 -0.60 -11.31 3.20
N SER A 157 -0.22 -12.56 3.49
CA SER A 157 0.52 -13.44 2.58
C SER A 157 -0.26 -13.80 1.31
N HIS A 158 -1.60 -13.69 1.33
CA HIS A 158 -2.47 -13.87 0.17
C HIS A 158 -2.27 -12.79 -0.91
N ILE A 159 -1.76 -11.61 -0.54
CA ILE A 159 -1.46 -10.52 -1.46
C ILE A 159 -0.14 -10.83 -2.16
N LEU A 160 -0.13 -10.88 -3.49
CA LEU A 160 1.08 -11.28 -4.25
C LEU A 160 2.21 -10.26 -4.11
N ILE A 161 1.93 -8.98 -4.29
CA ILE A 161 2.93 -7.90 -4.29
C ILE A 161 2.70 -7.05 -3.05
N ILE A 162 3.68 -6.99 -2.16
CA ILE A 162 3.64 -6.13 -0.97
C ILE A 162 4.91 -5.30 -0.97
N GLU A 163 4.76 -3.97 -0.94
CA GLU A 163 5.86 -3.02 -0.76
C GLU A 163 5.56 -2.18 0.48
N GLY A 164 6.42 -2.24 1.48
CA GLY A 164 6.25 -1.51 2.74
C GLY A 164 7.33 -1.84 3.76
N THR A 165 7.28 -1.18 4.92
CA THR A 165 8.12 -1.54 6.07
C THR A 165 7.27 -2.24 7.12
N PHE A 166 7.59 -3.47 7.47
CA PHE A 166 6.98 -4.20 8.58
C PHE A 166 7.70 -3.89 9.88
N LYS A 167 6.95 -3.79 10.99
CA LYS A 167 7.56 -3.72 12.32
C LYS A 167 8.40 -4.97 12.60
N LYS A 168 7.84 -6.12 12.24
CA LYS A 168 8.43 -7.41 12.52
C LYS A 168 8.06 -8.38 11.42
N ILE A 169 9.03 -9.17 10.98
CA ILE A 169 8.82 -10.36 10.16
C ILE A 169 9.44 -11.57 10.85
N THR A 170 9.01 -12.76 10.45
CA THR A 170 9.52 -14.04 10.95
C THR A 170 9.86 -14.97 9.80
N ALA A 171 10.60 -16.04 10.08
CA ALA A 171 10.96 -17.03 9.07
C ALA A 171 9.72 -17.73 8.50
N THR A 172 8.71 -17.95 9.35
CA THR A 172 7.40 -18.47 8.94
C THR A 172 6.67 -17.52 7.99
N ASP A 173 6.75 -16.21 8.21
CA ASP A 173 6.13 -15.22 7.31
C ASP A 173 6.74 -15.29 5.90
N ILE A 174 8.07 -15.42 5.81
CA ILE A 174 8.78 -15.53 4.52
C ILE A 174 8.41 -16.85 3.83
N LEU A 175 8.33 -17.96 4.57
CA LEU A 175 7.87 -19.24 4.03
C LEU A 175 6.44 -19.13 3.46
N ALA A 176 5.50 -18.55 4.19
CA ALA A 176 4.13 -18.35 3.73
C ALA A 176 4.11 -17.52 2.43
N LYS A 177 4.96 -16.49 2.34
CA LYS A 177 5.07 -15.66 1.13
C LYS A 177 5.63 -16.43 -0.07
N ILE A 178 6.67 -17.25 0.14
CA ILE A 178 7.22 -18.15 -0.88
C ILE A 178 6.14 -19.10 -1.38
N GLU A 179 5.39 -19.74 -0.48
CA GLU A 179 4.31 -20.64 -0.86
C GLU A 179 3.23 -19.96 -1.70
N THR A 180 2.81 -18.74 -1.34
CA THR A 180 1.86 -17.97 -2.14
C THR A 180 2.40 -17.76 -3.54
N HIS A 181 3.66 -17.32 -3.68
CA HIS A 181 4.28 -17.11 -4.99
C HIS A 181 4.29 -18.39 -5.81
N LEU A 182 4.77 -19.51 -5.25
CA LEU A 182 4.87 -20.80 -5.94
C LEU A 182 3.50 -21.39 -6.33
N LYS A 183 2.44 -21.10 -5.56
CA LYS A 183 1.05 -21.48 -5.89
C LYS A 183 0.43 -20.57 -6.97
N SER A 184 0.92 -19.35 -7.09
CA SER A 184 0.43 -18.36 -8.06
C SER A 184 1.07 -18.52 -9.45
N ALA A 185 0.59 -17.75 -10.43
CA ALA A 185 1.22 -17.72 -11.74
C ALA A 185 2.66 -17.18 -11.63
N PRO A 186 3.63 -17.67 -12.44
CA PRO A 186 5.04 -17.27 -12.36
C PRO A 186 5.30 -15.85 -12.90
N TYR A 187 4.27 -15.01 -12.93
CA TYR A 187 4.27 -13.64 -13.42
C TYR A 187 3.85 -12.72 -12.28
N PHE A 188 4.83 -12.33 -11.49
CA PHE A 188 4.68 -11.25 -10.52
C PHE A 188 5.81 -10.24 -10.76
N ARG A 189 5.58 -9.00 -10.31
CA ARG A 189 6.61 -7.97 -10.33
C ARG A 189 7.51 -8.14 -9.12
N ASP A 190 8.80 -7.99 -9.35
CA ASP A 190 9.79 -7.94 -8.27
C ASP A 190 9.38 -6.91 -7.22
N HIS A 191 9.53 -7.28 -5.95
CA HIS A 191 9.15 -6.42 -4.84
C HIS A 191 10.02 -6.70 -3.63
N LEU A 192 10.14 -5.67 -2.80
CA LEU A 192 10.91 -5.69 -1.58
C LEU A 192 10.01 -5.41 -0.39
N ILE A 193 10.29 -6.13 0.70
CA ILE A 193 9.66 -5.97 2.00
C ILE A 193 10.74 -5.52 2.96
N LYS A 194 10.63 -4.29 3.46
CA LYS A 194 11.52 -3.79 4.51
C LYS A 194 11.01 -4.24 5.87
N TYR A 195 11.88 -4.29 6.87
CA TYR A 195 11.49 -4.62 8.23
C TYR A 195 12.37 -3.92 9.27
N ASP A 196 11.84 -3.78 10.49
CA ASP A 196 12.62 -3.27 11.64
C ASP A 196 13.16 -4.43 12.51
N GLU A 197 12.38 -5.50 12.69
CA GLU A 197 12.75 -6.66 13.54
C GLU A 197 12.63 -7.99 12.78
N PHE A 198 13.64 -8.85 12.88
CA PHE A 198 13.61 -10.23 12.39
C PHE A 198 14.20 -11.21 13.44
N PRO A 199 13.44 -11.54 14.49
CA PRO A 199 14.01 -12.21 15.68
C PRO A 199 14.38 -13.68 15.47
N ASP A 200 13.87 -14.34 14.43
CA ASP A 200 14.11 -15.76 14.16
C ASP A 200 14.71 -16.01 12.76
N GLU A 201 15.50 -15.05 12.26
CA GLU A 201 16.19 -15.09 10.96
C GLU A 201 17.01 -16.38 10.76
N SER A 202 17.68 -16.87 11.80
CA SER A 202 18.49 -18.10 11.73
C SER A 202 17.67 -19.35 11.34
N ARG A 203 16.36 -19.35 11.58
CA ARG A 203 15.47 -20.46 11.18
C ARG A 203 15.31 -20.56 9.66
N LEU A 204 15.68 -19.53 8.89
CA LEU A 204 15.64 -19.60 7.43
C LEU A 204 16.56 -20.71 6.89
N PHE A 205 17.72 -20.95 7.51
CA PHE A 205 18.61 -22.04 7.13
C PHE A 205 18.00 -23.41 7.40
N GLU A 206 17.21 -23.55 8.47
CA GLU A 206 16.48 -24.78 8.77
C GLU A 206 15.34 -25.02 7.78
N LEU A 207 14.63 -23.96 7.39
CA LEU A 207 13.46 -24.03 6.51
C LEU A 207 13.83 -24.17 5.03
N PHE A 208 14.84 -23.42 4.57
CA PHE A 208 15.18 -23.29 3.16
C PHE A 208 16.48 -24.02 2.78
N GLY A 209 17.24 -24.49 3.77
CA GLY A 209 18.56 -25.07 3.58
C GLY A 209 19.64 -24.02 3.33
N THR A 210 20.79 -24.46 2.84
CA THR A 210 21.93 -23.59 2.52
C THR A 210 21.57 -22.65 1.36
N PRO A 211 21.86 -21.34 1.49
CA PRO A 211 21.70 -20.38 0.39
C PRO A 211 22.44 -20.82 -0.88
N PHE A 212 21.88 -20.48 -2.04
CA PHE A 212 22.56 -20.62 -3.34
C PHE A 212 23.75 -19.67 -3.44
N ASP A 213 23.60 -18.46 -2.92
CA ASP A 213 24.65 -17.46 -2.81
C ASP A 213 24.64 -16.87 -1.40
N GLN A 214 25.83 -16.78 -0.81
CA GLN A 214 26.06 -16.25 0.53
C GLN A 214 27.21 -15.26 0.43
N SER A 215 26.90 -13.99 0.64
CA SER A 215 27.83 -12.87 0.48
C SER A 215 27.79 -11.95 1.69
N SER A 216 28.69 -10.96 1.74
CA SER A 216 28.61 -9.89 2.74
C SER A 216 27.32 -9.09 2.64
N ASP A 217 26.68 -9.10 1.48
CA ASP A 217 25.55 -8.23 1.15
C ASP A 217 24.21 -8.92 1.43
N GLY A 218 24.23 -10.23 1.72
CA GLY A 218 23.04 -11.01 2.02
C GLY A 218 23.12 -12.48 1.63
N ASP A 219 22.09 -13.22 2.04
CA ASP A 219 21.85 -14.62 1.70
C ASP A 219 20.75 -14.72 0.62
N THR A 220 20.94 -15.60 -0.36
CA THR A 220 19.99 -15.77 -1.47
C THR A 220 19.61 -17.23 -1.68
N TRP A 221 18.30 -17.50 -1.79
CA TRP A 221 17.74 -18.83 -2.08
C TRP A 221 16.98 -18.83 -3.41
N GLU A 222 16.99 -19.97 -4.09
CA GLU A 222 16.22 -20.20 -5.32
C GLU A 222 15.21 -21.33 -5.15
N PHE A 223 13.98 -21.10 -5.60
CA PHE A 223 12.87 -22.06 -5.55
C PHE A 223 12.29 -22.27 -6.95
N ASN A 224 12.15 -23.52 -7.36
CA ASN A 224 11.63 -23.82 -8.69
C ASN A 224 10.11 -23.66 -8.75
N PHE A 225 9.61 -22.94 -9.77
CA PHE A 225 8.18 -22.94 -10.04
C PHE A 225 7.72 -24.29 -10.58
N PRO A 226 6.57 -24.83 -10.13
CA PRO A 226 6.02 -26.05 -10.69
C PRO A 226 5.81 -25.93 -12.21
N LYS A 227 6.34 -26.89 -12.99
CA LYS A 227 6.17 -26.99 -14.45
C LYS A 227 6.67 -25.77 -15.24
N SER A 228 7.60 -25.00 -14.68
CA SER A 228 8.21 -23.84 -15.29
C SER A 228 9.74 -23.92 -15.17
N GLN A 229 10.46 -23.37 -16.14
CA GLN A 229 11.91 -23.19 -16.03
C GLN A 229 12.29 -22.01 -15.13
N ARG A 230 11.32 -21.16 -14.79
CA ARG A 230 11.54 -20.02 -13.90
C ARG A 230 11.78 -20.45 -12.48
N LYS A 231 12.55 -19.61 -11.78
CA LYS A 231 12.77 -19.73 -10.35
C LYS A 231 12.29 -18.46 -9.65
N LEU A 232 11.69 -18.66 -8.48
CA LEU A 232 11.52 -17.61 -7.50
C LEU A 232 12.86 -17.47 -6.77
N VAL A 233 13.40 -16.26 -6.75
CA VAL A 233 14.58 -15.94 -5.97
C VAL A 233 14.16 -15.09 -4.77
N VAL A 234 14.70 -15.44 -3.61
CA VAL A 234 14.50 -14.71 -2.36
C VAL A 234 15.87 -14.28 -1.86
N SER A 235 16.10 -12.98 -1.81
CA SER A 235 17.35 -12.39 -1.33
C SER A 235 17.07 -11.64 -0.03
N LEU A 236 17.80 -12.00 1.02
CA LEU A 236 17.72 -11.40 2.35
C LEU A 236 18.94 -10.50 2.56
N THR A 237 18.70 -9.25 2.96
CA THR A 237 19.73 -8.33 3.46
C THR A 237 19.37 -7.93 4.89
N PRO A 238 20.22 -7.22 5.65
CA PRO A 238 19.89 -6.80 7.01
C PRO A 238 18.60 -5.95 7.13
N ASP A 239 18.22 -5.25 6.06
CA ASP A 239 17.15 -4.24 6.08
C ASP A 239 15.90 -4.63 5.27
N TRP A 240 15.99 -5.64 4.39
CA TRP A 240 14.86 -6.06 3.55
C TRP A 240 14.98 -7.50 3.02
N VAL A 241 13.83 -8.03 2.61
CA VAL A 241 13.71 -9.25 1.80
C VAL A 241 13.20 -8.87 0.42
N GLU A 242 13.88 -9.33 -0.62
CA GLU A 242 13.49 -9.14 -2.02
C GLU A 242 13.00 -10.45 -2.63
N PHE A 243 11.92 -10.38 -3.41
CA PHE A 243 11.36 -11.48 -4.17
C PHE A 243 11.38 -11.12 -5.65
N TYR A 244 12.01 -11.94 -6.48
CA TYR A 244 12.09 -11.70 -7.93
C TYR A 244 12.11 -13.00 -8.74
N ASN A 245 11.86 -12.88 -10.04
CA ASN A 245 11.93 -14.03 -10.96
C ASN A 245 13.29 -14.12 -11.64
N ARG A 246 13.84 -15.33 -11.71
CA ARG A 246 15.01 -15.66 -12.54
C ARG A 246 14.61 -16.64 -13.65
N TYR A 247 15.21 -16.45 -14.82
CA TYR A 247 15.00 -17.26 -16.03
C TYR A 247 16.17 -18.22 -16.26
#